data_AF-A0A378VZH0-F1
#
_entry.id   AF-A0A378VZH0-F1
#
_cell.length_a   1.000
_cell.length_b   1.000
_cell.length_c   1.000
_cell.angle_alpha   90.00
_cell.angle_beta   90.00
_cell.angle_gamma   90.00
#
_symmetry.space_group_name_H-M   'P 1'
#
loop_
_entity.id
_entity.type
_entity.pdbx_description
1 polymer ?
#
loop_
_entity_poly.entity_id
_entity_poly.type
_entity_poly.pdbx_seq_one_letter_code
_entity_poly.pdbx_strand_id
1 'polypeptide(L)'
;MVSGEDFYRHEHRLIFRSITKLINESRPADVITVQEDLQRNEELEAAGGFEYLITLAQNTPSAANIRRYAEIVRERSIMRQLAEVGTEIARSAYNPQGRDAGRLLDEAENKVFQIAESTAKSKQGFLEMPDLLKEVVQRIDMLYSRDNPDEVTGVPTGFIDLDKKPRVCSPAT
;
A
#
# COMPACT_ATOMS: atom_id res chain seq x y z
N MET A 1 4.78 0.61 0.57
CA MET A 1 5.22 -0.42 1.52
C MET A 1 5.49 -1.72 0.78
N VAL A 2 6.41 -2.53 1.31
CA VAL A 2 6.81 -3.84 0.77
C VAL A 2 5.96 -4.93 1.42
N SER A 3 5.53 -5.94 0.67
CA SER A 3 4.82 -7.12 1.18
C SER A 3 5.69 -8.38 1.14
N GLY A 4 5.29 -9.45 1.83
CA GLY A 4 6.01 -10.73 1.78
C GLY A 4 6.15 -11.28 0.37
N GLU A 5 5.19 -11.01 -0.52
CA GLU A 5 5.22 -11.47 -1.92
C GLU A 5 6.25 -10.73 -2.79
N ASP A 6 6.70 -9.54 -2.33
CA ASP A 6 7.75 -8.78 -3.02
C ASP A 6 9.13 -9.42 -2.93
N PHE A 7 9.33 -10.35 -2.00
CA PHE A 7 10.57 -11.10 -1.90
C PHE A 7 10.60 -12.24 -2.91
N TYR A 8 11.72 -12.40 -3.61
CA TYR A 8 11.87 -13.49 -4.57
C TYR A 8 12.01 -14.85 -3.87
N ARG A 9 12.82 -14.89 -2.81
CA ARG A 9 13.13 -16.09 -2.05
C ARG A 9 12.00 -16.44 -1.09
N HIS A 10 11.58 -17.70 -1.07
CA HIS A 10 10.50 -18.17 -0.22
C HIS A 10 10.82 -17.95 1.26
N GLU A 11 12.07 -18.21 1.65
CA GLU A 11 12.59 -18.04 3.00
C GLU A 11 12.40 -16.60 3.49
N HIS A 12 12.67 -15.62 2.63
CA HIS A 12 12.48 -14.20 2.94
C HIS A 12 11.01 -13.81 3.08
N ARG A 13 10.11 -14.47 2.34
CA ARG A 13 8.66 -14.26 2.48
C ARG A 13 8.19 -14.70 3.87
N LEU A 14 8.62 -15.89 4.30
CA LEU A 14 8.27 -16.45 5.61
C LEU A 14 8.75 -15.54 6.74
N ILE A 15 10.02 -15.12 6.68
CA ILE A 15 10.63 -14.23 7.67
C ILE A 15 9.90 -12.89 7.73
N PHE A 16 9.68 -12.23 6.58
CA PHE A 16 9.00 -10.93 6.54
C PHE A 16 7.56 -11.01 7.04
N ARG A 17 6.84 -12.11 6.73
CA ARG A 17 5.48 -12.35 7.23
C ARG A 17 5.47 -12.50 8.74
N SER A 18 6.41 -13.27 9.31
CA SER A 18 6.55 -13.45 10.76
C SER A 18 6.84 -12.10 11.45
N ILE A 19 7.78 -11.31 10.92
CA ILE A 19 8.07 -9.96 11.43
C ILE A 19 6.81 -9.07 11.40
N THR A 20 6.10 -9.04 10.27
CA THR A 20 4.89 -8.23 10.13
C THR A 20 3.80 -8.65 11.12
N LYS A 21 3.63 -9.95 11.33
CA LYS A 21 2.69 -10.51 12.30
C LYS A 21 3.04 -10.08 13.73
N LEU A 22 4.30 -10.21 14.14
CA LEU A 22 4.76 -9.80 15.47
C LEU A 22 4.55 -8.30 15.72
N ILE A 23 4.87 -7.46 14.72
CA ILE A 23 4.66 -6.01 14.79
C ILE A 23 3.16 -5.69 14.93
N ASN A 24 2.29 -6.36 14.18
CA ASN A 24 0.84 -6.18 14.27
C ASN A 24 0.29 -6.63 15.64
N GLU A 25 0.90 -7.64 16.26
CA GLU A 25 0.61 -8.09 17.62
C GLU A 25 1.22 -7.17 18.71
N SER A 26 1.85 -6.05 18.32
CA SER A 26 2.60 -5.16 19.22
C SER A 26 3.72 -5.86 20.01
N ARG A 27 4.27 -6.93 19.45
CA ARG A 27 5.42 -7.66 19.99
C ARG A 27 6.70 -7.20 19.30
N PRO A 28 7.82 -7.12 20.02
CA PRO A 28 9.11 -6.84 19.39
C PRO A 28 9.44 -7.95 18.37
N ALA A 29 10.03 -7.55 17.24
CA ALA A 29 10.50 -8.45 16.19
C ALA A 29 12.04 -8.47 16.19
N ASP A 30 12.59 -9.25 17.11
CA ASP A 30 14.01 -9.60 17.18
C ASP A 30 14.26 -11.03 16.67
N VAL A 31 15.52 -11.45 16.58
CA VAL A 31 15.90 -12.76 16.04
C VAL A 31 15.26 -13.92 16.83
N ILE A 32 15.14 -13.78 18.16
CA ILE A 32 14.61 -14.82 19.04
C ILE A 32 13.09 -14.92 18.87
N THR A 33 12.40 -13.79 18.93
CA THR A 33 10.93 -13.74 18.77
C THR A 33 10.47 -14.19 17.39
N VAL A 34 11.23 -13.86 16.32
CA VAL A 34 10.96 -14.36 14.96
C VAL A 34 11.23 -15.86 14.86
N GLN A 35 12.32 -16.37 15.45
CA GLN A 35 12.59 -17.80 15.51
C GLN A 35 11.45 -18.54 16.23
N GLU A 36 11.01 -18.06 17.38
CA GLU A 36 9.91 -18.67 18.15
C GLU A 36 8.61 -18.73 17.34
N ASP A 37 8.25 -17.64 16.64
CA ASP A 37 7.04 -17.63 15.80
C ASP A 37 7.17 -18.60 14.61
N LEU A 38 8.31 -18.63 13.92
CA LEU A 38 8.56 -19.57 12.83
C LEU A 38 8.56 -21.02 13.31
N GLN A 39 9.14 -21.30 14.48
CA GLN A 39 9.17 -22.64 15.07
C GLN A 39 7.77 -23.11 15.47
N ARG A 40 6.97 -22.23 16.07
CA ARG A 40 5.57 -22.50 16.43
C ARG A 40 4.70 -22.85 15.21
N ASN A 41 5.03 -22.29 14.05
CA ASN A 41 4.32 -22.56 12.81
C ASN A 41 4.95 -23.71 12.00
N GLU A 42 5.98 -24.39 12.52
CA GLU A 42 6.74 -25.45 11.82
C GLU A 42 7.46 -24.97 10.53
N GLU A 43 7.78 -23.67 10.44
CA GLU A 43 8.34 -23.02 9.26
C GLU A 43 9.83 -22.66 9.41
N LEU A 44 10.43 -22.90 10.58
CA LEU A 44 11.82 -22.50 10.87
C LEU A 44 12.82 -23.11 9.88
N GLU A 45 12.69 -24.41 9.60
CA GLU A 45 13.56 -25.10 8.63
C GLU A 45 13.34 -24.58 7.21
N ALA A 46 12.08 -24.33 6.82
CA ALA A 46 11.73 -23.76 5.52
C ALA A 46 12.24 -22.31 5.36
N ALA A 47 12.44 -21.59 6.46
CA ALA A 47 13.03 -20.25 6.48
C ALA A 47 14.58 -20.28 6.45
N GLY A 48 15.21 -21.45 6.42
CA GLY A 48 16.67 -21.62 6.41
C GLY A 48 17.31 -21.89 7.78
N GLY A 49 16.50 -22.05 8.82
CA GLY A 49 16.96 -22.35 10.18
C GLY A 49 17.47 -21.14 10.96
N PHE A 50 17.81 -21.39 12.23
CA PHE A 50 18.21 -20.33 13.16
C PHE A 50 19.52 -19.63 12.75
N GLU A 51 20.51 -20.38 12.28
CA GLU A 51 21.79 -19.85 11.78
C GLU A 51 21.59 -18.84 10.64
N TYR A 52 20.60 -19.07 9.78
CA TYR A 52 20.30 -18.16 8.68
C TYR A 52 19.74 -16.81 9.18
N LEU A 53 18.88 -16.84 10.21
CA LEU A 53 18.37 -15.62 10.84
C LEU A 53 19.48 -14.80 11.49
N ILE A 54 20.41 -15.46 12.19
CA ILE A 54 21.59 -14.80 12.77
C ILE A 54 22.44 -14.16 11.67
N THR A 55 22.71 -14.91 10.60
CA THR A 55 23.50 -14.43 9.46
C THR A 55 22.85 -13.20 8.83
N LEU A 56 21.53 -13.17 8.68
CA LEU A 56 20.80 -11.99 8.19
C LEU A 56 20.93 -10.80 9.14
N ALA A 57 20.79 -11.02 10.45
CA ALA A 57 20.92 -9.96 11.45
C ALA A 57 22.33 -9.35 11.48
N GLN A 58 23.37 -10.17 11.33
CA GLN A 58 24.77 -9.72 11.34
C GLN A 58 25.17 -9.03 10.03
N ASN A 59 24.65 -9.46 8.89
CA ASN A 59 24.96 -8.89 7.58
C ASN A 59 24.08 -7.69 7.22
N THR A 60 23.15 -7.28 8.08
CA THR A 60 22.34 -6.08 7.87
C THR A 60 23.09 -4.87 8.43
N PRO A 61 23.71 -4.01 7.60
CA PRO A 61 24.32 -2.77 8.06
C PRO A 61 23.26 -1.79 8.59
N SER A 62 23.71 -0.60 9.01
CA SER A 62 22.84 0.47 9.53
C SER A 62 21.51 0.61 8.78
N ALA A 63 20.42 0.68 9.55
CA ALA A 63 19.05 0.86 9.05
C ALA A 63 18.82 2.21 8.32
N ALA A 64 19.83 3.09 8.26
CA ALA A 64 19.76 4.38 7.59
C ALA A 64 19.26 4.32 6.13
N ASN A 65 19.54 3.23 5.41
CA ASN A 65 19.15 3.04 4.01
C ASN A 65 17.95 2.10 3.79
N ILE A 66 17.21 1.73 4.85
CA ILE A 66 16.12 0.75 4.75
C ILE A 66 15.06 1.13 3.72
N ARG A 67 14.72 2.42 3.60
CA ARG A 67 13.76 2.92 2.61
C ARG A 67 14.23 2.64 1.18
N ARG A 68 15.51 2.88 0.88
CA ARG A 68 16.07 2.66 -0.47
C ARG A 68 16.12 1.18 -0.81
N TYR A 69 16.46 0.31 0.13
CA TYR A 69 16.42 -1.14 -0.11
C TYR A 69 14.99 -1.65 -0.33
N ALA A 70 14.03 -1.13 0.44
CA ALA A 70 12.61 -1.44 0.26
C ALA A 70 12.10 -1.03 -1.13
N GLU A 71 12.52 0.14 -1.63
CA GLU A 71 12.23 0.59 -3.00
C GLU A 71 12.80 -0.36 -4.05
N ILE A 72 14.06 -0.78 -3.91
CA ILE A 72 14.72 -1.71 -4.84
C ILE A 72 13.97 -3.06 -4.87
N VAL A 73 13.63 -3.63 -3.71
CA VAL A 73 12.88 -4.89 -3.63
C VAL A 73 11.52 -4.76 -4.32
N ARG A 74 10.82 -3.64 -4.08
CA ARG A 74 9.53 -3.36 -4.71
C ARG A 74 9.64 -3.23 -6.23
N GLU A 75 10.62 -2.48 -6.72
CA GLU A 75 10.85 -2.32 -8.16
C GLU A 75 11.11 -3.66 -8.84
N ARG A 76 11.95 -4.51 -8.22
CA ARG A 76 12.22 -5.86 -8.71
C ARG A 76 10.99 -6.77 -8.65
N SER A 77 10.11 -6.61 -7.67
CA SER A 77 8.83 -7.32 -7.60
C SER A 77 7.92 -6.97 -8.78
N ILE A 78 7.77 -5.68 -9.07
CA ILE A 78 6.95 -5.19 -10.19
C ILE A 78 7.45 -5.76 -11.53
N MET A 79 8.78 -5.75 -11.75
CA MET A 79 9.35 -6.35 -12.97
C MET A 79 9.00 -7.83 -13.12
N ARG A 80 8.99 -8.60 -12.03
CA ARG A 80 8.63 -10.02 -12.07
C ARG A 80 7.14 -10.23 -12.36
N GLN A 81 6.27 -9.47 -11.69
CA GLN A 81 4.83 -9.53 -11.92
C GLN A 81 4.49 -9.18 -13.37
N LEU A 82 5.17 -8.18 -13.94
CA LEU A 82 4.97 -7.80 -15.34
C LEU A 82 5.41 -8.89 -16.31
N ALA A 83 6.54 -9.57 -16.03
CA ALA A 83 7.00 -10.70 -16.85
C ALA A 83 6.04 -11.90 -16.78
N GLU A 84 5.49 -12.19 -15.60
CA GLU A 84 4.51 -13.25 -15.39
C GLU A 84 3.22 -12.97 -16.17
N VAL A 85 2.65 -11.77 -15.99
CA VAL A 85 1.45 -11.34 -16.73
C VAL A 85 1.71 -11.32 -18.23
N GLY A 86 2.86 -10.83 -18.69
CA GLY A 86 3.22 -10.85 -20.11
C GLY A 86 3.27 -12.28 -20.68
N THR A 87 3.82 -13.22 -19.93
CA THR A 87 3.86 -14.64 -20.30
C THR A 87 2.46 -15.23 -20.37
N GLU A 88 1.59 -14.88 -19.43
CA GLU A 88 0.21 -15.37 -19.38
C GLU A 88 -0.67 -14.79 -20.50
N ILE A 89 -0.50 -13.50 -20.82
CA ILE A 89 -1.15 -12.84 -21.96
C ILE A 89 -0.73 -13.53 -23.26
N ALA A 90 0.57 -13.72 -23.46
CA ALA A 90 1.08 -14.43 -24.64
C ALA A 90 0.50 -15.84 -24.74
N ARG A 91 0.50 -16.59 -23.63
CA ARG A 91 -0.08 -17.95 -23.57
C ARG A 91 -1.57 -17.95 -23.93
N SER A 92 -2.33 -16.97 -23.44
CA SER A 92 -3.77 -16.85 -23.70
C SER A 92 -4.06 -16.45 -25.15
N ALA A 93 -3.20 -15.64 -25.77
CA ALA A 93 -3.29 -15.30 -27.19
C ALA A 93 -3.02 -16.50 -28.11
N TYR A 94 -2.03 -17.35 -27.77
CA TYR A 94 -1.75 -18.56 -28.53
C TYR A 94 -2.76 -19.69 -28.28
N ASN A 95 -3.38 -19.74 -27.10
CA ASN A 95 -4.39 -20.72 -26.74
C ASN A 95 -5.65 -20.04 -26.17
N PRO A 96 -6.53 -19.51 -27.04
CA PRO A 96 -7.69 -18.73 -26.63
C PRO A 96 -8.78 -19.55 -25.90
N GLN A 97 -8.75 -20.88 -25.99
CA GLN A 97 -9.74 -21.78 -25.35
C GLN A 97 -11.21 -21.39 -25.62
N GLY A 98 -11.50 -20.89 -26.83
CA GLY A 98 -12.86 -20.48 -27.22
C GLY A 98 -13.27 -19.06 -26.79
N ARG A 99 -12.34 -18.29 -26.19
CA ARG A 99 -12.52 -16.85 -25.94
C ARG A 99 -12.26 -16.06 -27.21
N ASP A 100 -13.01 -14.97 -27.40
CA ASP A 100 -12.77 -14.03 -28.47
C ASP A 100 -11.64 -13.04 -28.12
N ALA A 101 -11.17 -12.29 -29.11
CA ALA A 101 -10.10 -11.32 -28.93
C ALA A 101 -10.47 -10.19 -27.95
N GLY A 102 -11.76 -9.81 -27.88
CA GLY A 102 -12.24 -8.78 -26.97
C GLY A 102 -12.07 -9.19 -25.51
N ARG A 103 -12.53 -10.39 -25.14
CA ARG A 103 -12.35 -10.91 -23.78
C ARG A 103 -10.89 -11.08 -23.40
N LEU A 104 -10.03 -11.52 -24.34
CA LEU A 104 -8.60 -11.64 -24.07
C LEU A 104 -7.94 -10.29 -23.80
N LEU A 105 -8.37 -9.23 -24.50
CA LEU A 105 -7.91 -7.87 -24.27
C LEU A 105 -8.36 -7.37 -22.89
N ASP A 106 -9.64 -7.54 -22.55
CA ASP A 106 -10.19 -7.14 -21.25
C ASP A 106 -9.47 -7.85 -20.09
N GLU A 107 -9.20 -9.15 -20.21
CA GLU A 107 -8.43 -9.90 -19.21
C GLU A 107 -6.99 -9.38 -19.07
N ALA A 108 -6.34 -9.05 -20.18
CA ALA A 108 -4.99 -8.50 -20.18
C ALA A 108 -4.94 -7.12 -19.51
N GLU A 109 -5.89 -6.23 -19.84
CA GLU A 109 -6.02 -4.91 -19.22
C GLU A 109 -6.23 -5.02 -17.71
N ASN A 110 -7.14 -5.89 -17.27
CA ASN A 110 -7.39 -6.12 -15.85
C ASN A 110 -6.13 -6.59 -15.10
N LYS A 111 -5.34 -7.49 -15.68
CA LYS A 111 -4.10 -7.98 -15.06
C LYS A 111 -3.03 -6.91 -14.96
N VAL A 112 -2.82 -6.12 -16.01
CA VAL A 112 -1.87 -5.01 -16.00
C VAL A 112 -2.32 -3.93 -15.01
N PHE A 113 -3.63 -3.66 -14.93
CA PHE A 113 -4.20 -2.71 -13.99
C PHE A 113 -3.99 -3.13 -12.54
N GLN A 114 -4.13 -4.42 -12.20
CA GLN A 114 -3.85 -4.94 -10.85
C GLN A 114 -2.41 -4.69 -10.40
N ILE A 115 -1.43 -4.81 -11.31
CA ILE A 115 -0.02 -4.49 -11.01
C ILE A 115 0.12 -2.99 -10.70
N ALA A 116 -0.51 -2.13 -11.51
CA ALA A 116 -0.49 -0.68 -11.33
C ALA A 116 -1.14 -0.26 -10.00
N GLU A 117 -2.30 -0.84 -9.66
CA GLU A 117 -3.02 -0.56 -8.41
C GLU A 117 -2.19 -0.98 -7.19
N SER A 118 -1.57 -2.16 -7.21
CA SER A 118 -0.70 -2.61 -6.12
C SER A 118 0.47 -1.64 -5.93
N THR A 119 1.01 -1.08 -7.02
CA THR A 119 2.10 -0.10 -6.97
C THR A 119 1.64 1.24 -6.38
N ALA A 120 0.44 1.70 -6.74
CA ALA A 120 -0.16 2.92 -6.21
C ALA A 120 -0.45 2.82 -4.70
N LYS A 121 -1.04 1.71 -4.24
CA LYS A 121 -1.27 1.44 -2.80
C LYS A 121 0.03 1.46 -2.00
N SER A 122 1.13 0.96 -2.58
CA SER A 122 2.44 1.01 -1.92
C SER A 122 3.06 2.42 -1.87
N LYS A 123 2.74 3.32 -2.82
CA LYS A 123 3.21 4.72 -2.82
C LYS A 123 2.36 5.61 -1.94
N GLN A 124 1.05 5.38 -1.88
CA GLN A 124 0.13 6.00 -0.91
C GLN A 124 0.23 5.32 0.47
N GLY A 125 1.45 4.99 0.92
CA GLY A 125 1.65 4.57 2.30
C GLY A 125 1.00 5.61 3.20
N PHE A 126 0.15 5.15 4.13
CA PHE A 126 -0.62 5.95 5.07
C PHE A 126 -0.05 7.36 5.22
N LEU A 127 -0.65 8.35 4.55
CA LEU A 127 -0.54 9.72 5.01
C LEU A 127 -1.05 9.64 6.44
N GLU A 128 -0.13 9.76 7.40
CA GLU A 128 -0.51 9.80 8.80
C GLU A 128 -1.58 10.89 8.88
N MET A 129 -2.73 10.59 9.52
CA MET A 129 -3.83 11.55 9.67
C MET A 129 -3.39 13.01 9.99
N PRO A 130 -2.30 13.27 10.72
CA PRO A 130 -1.72 14.61 10.86
C PRO A 130 -1.47 15.41 9.56
N ASP A 131 -1.00 14.77 8.49
CA ASP A 131 -0.64 15.48 7.25
C ASP A 131 -1.87 15.84 6.41
N LEU A 132 -2.87 14.94 6.38
CA LEU A 132 -4.19 15.24 5.79
C LEU A 132 -4.92 16.34 6.58
N LEU A 133 -4.82 16.33 7.91
CA LEU A 133 -5.38 17.39 8.75
C LEU A 133 -4.69 18.73 8.50
N LYS A 134 -3.36 18.76 8.32
CA LYS A 134 -2.66 20.00 7.93
C LYS A 134 -3.11 20.52 6.58
N GLU A 135 -3.31 19.65 5.60
CA GLU A 135 -3.77 20.07 4.27
C GLU A 135 -5.20 20.61 4.32
N VAL A 136 -6.08 19.99 5.11
CA VAL A 136 -7.45 20.48 5.35
C VAL A 136 -7.44 21.80 6.13
N VAL A 137 -6.64 21.92 7.18
CA VAL A 137 -6.52 23.16 7.98
C VAL A 137 -5.92 24.28 7.16
N GLN A 138 -4.87 24.03 6.35
CA GLN A 138 -4.32 25.03 5.43
C GLN A 138 -5.33 25.45 4.37
N ARG A 139 -6.19 24.54 3.92
CA ARG A 139 -7.28 24.86 2.99
C ARG A 139 -8.37 25.69 3.66
N ILE A 140 -8.68 25.43 4.93
CA ILE A 140 -9.58 26.27 5.75
C ILE A 140 -8.94 27.65 5.96
N ASP A 141 -7.67 27.74 6.35
CA ASP A 141 -6.95 29.00 6.54
C ASP A 141 -6.86 29.80 5.24
N MET A 142 -6.62 29.17 4.08
CA MET A 142 -6.66 29.86 2.78
C MET A 142 -8.05 30.38 2.42
N LEU A 143 -9.10 29.68 2.82
CA LEU A 143 -10.49 30.12 2.59
C LEU A 143 -10.86 31.27 3.53
N TYR A 144 -10.39 31.24 4.78
CA TYR A 144 -10.63 32.29 5.78
C TYR A 144 -9.73 33.53 5.60
N SER A 145 -8.53 33.37 5.02
CA SER A 145 -7.59 34.46 4.75
C SER A 145 -7.90 35.21 3.45
N ARG A 146 -8.97 34.83 2.73
CA ARG A 146 -9.54 35.70 1.70
C ARG A 146 -10.41 36.74 2.42
N ASP A 147 -9.92 37.98 2.46
CA ASP A 147 -10.61 39.17 2.97
C ASP A 147 -11.89 39.49 2.17
N ASN A 148 -12.89 38.61 2.17
CA ASN A 148 -14.25 38.84 1.67
C ASN A 148 -15.24 37.83 2.29
N PRO A 149 -16.03 38.23 3.30
CA PRO A 149 -16.95 37.34 4.04
C PRO A 149 -18.20 36.87 3.28
N ASP A 150 -18.31 37.11 1.97
CA ASP A 150 -19.58 36.98 1.22
C ASP A 150 -19.51 36.09 -0.03
N GLU A 151 -18.40 35.37 -0.26
CA GLU A 151 -18.29 34.46 -1.40
C GLU A 151 -18.34 32.99 -0.94
N VAL A 152 -19.57 32.52 -0.74
CA VAL A 152 -19.91 31.13 -0.40
C VAL A 152 -19.21 30.17 -1.38
N THR A 153 -18.31 29.34 -0.86
CA THR A 153 -17.75 28.21 -1.60
C THR A 153 -18.77 27.08 -1.67
N GLY A 154 -19.76 27.26 -2.53
CA GLY A 154 -20.72 26.24 -2.94
C GLY A 154 -20.89 26.32 -4.45
N VAL A 155 -21.15 25.19 -5.10
CA VAL A 155 -21.58 25.18 -6.50
C VAL A 155 -22.83 26.08 -6.58
N PRO A 156 -22.84 27.16 -7.40
CA PRO A 156 -23.95 28.11 -7.40
C PRO A 156 -25.20 27.41 -7.91
N THR A 157 -26.18 27.21 -7.03
CA THR A 157 -27.47 26.61 -7.36
C THR A 157 -28.42 27.58 -8.08
N GLY A 158 -28.01 28.84 -8.27
CA GLY A 158 -28.70 29.82 -9.11
C GLY A 158 -29.90 30.53 -8.45
N PHE A 159 -30.14 30.33 -7.15
CA PHE A 159 -31.26 30.95 -6.43
C PHE A 159 -30.77 31.90 -5.33
N ILE A 160 -30.83 33.21 -5.59
CA ILE A 160 -30.28 34.30 -4.77
C ILE A 160 -31.02 34.49 -3.43
N ASP A 161 -32.24 33.97 -3.29
CA ASP A 161 -33.08 34.22 -2.11
C ASP A 161 -32.89 33.25 -0.94
N LEU A 162 -32.15 32.15 -1.12
CA LEU A 162 -31.96 31.13 -0.06
C LEU A 162 -30.68 31.32 0.77
N ASP A 163 -29.68 32.07 0.27
CA ASP A 163 -28.40 32.28 0.97
C ASP A 163 -28.43 33.44 1.99
N LYS A 164 -29.48 34.27 1.98
CA LYS A 164 -29.58 35.43 2.89
C LYS A 164 -30.18 35.14 4.27
N LYS A 165 -30.48 33.87 4.59
CA LYS A 165 -31.03 33.50 5.90
C LYS A 165 -30.08 32.54 6.62
N PRO A 166 -29.16 33.02 7.47
CA PRO A 166 -28.40 32.15 8.34
C PRO A 166 -29.41 31.43 9.26
N ARG A 167 -29.52 30.12 9.10
CA ARG A 167 -30.35 29.27 9.97
C ARG A 167 -29.73 29.27 11.37
N VAL A 168 -30.18 30.19 12.21
CA VAL A 168 -30.18 29.99 13.65
C VAL A 168 -31.13 28.84 13.94
N CYS A 169 -30.56 27.67 14.24
CA CYS A 169 -31.26 26.62 14.97
C CYS A 169 -30.42 26.32 16.22
N SER A 170 -30.78 26.97 17.33
CA SER A 170 -30.38 26.52 18.66
C SER A 170 -31.30 25.38 19.13
N PRO A 171 -30.81 24.39 19.89
CA PRO A 171 -31.63 23.30 20.40
C PRO A 171 -32.29 23.72 21.72
N ALA A 172 -33.55 23.36 21.93
CA ALA A 172 -34.13 23.34 23.28
C ALA A 172 -35.35 22.40 23.38
N THR A 173 -35.19 21.43 24.30
CA THR A 173 -36.18 20.61 25.03
C THR A 173 -36.87 19.48 24.29
#